data_AF-A0AAU7A9J9-F1
#
_entry.id   AF-A0AAU7A9J9-F1
#
_cell.length_a   1.000
_cell.length_b   1.000
_cell.length_c   1.000
_cell.angle_alpha   90.00
_cell.angle_beta   90.00
_cell.angle_gamma   90.00
#
_symmetry.space_group_name_H-M   'P 1'
#
loop_
_entity.id
_entity.type
_entity.pdbx_description
1 polymer ?
#
loop_
_entity_poly.entity_id
_entity_poly.type
_entity_poly.pdbx_seq_one_letter_code
_entity_poly.pdbx_strand_id
1 'polypeptide(L)'
;MLKLAEIENKKLAEIKLVQLAQQAMVPEFEAAADLVRNELEPFRKYGRVPFVGVSVKNDVICIRVTVQKTFAKAVSYNWLNESYRVTSSGGLFFHDGYKEHSLACDAGQITQHFLALHKAKITARFETAMKDKRHGSDNAYIKDGEQKLDRSSAF
;
A
#
# COMPACT_ATOMS: atom_id res chain seq x y z
N MET A 1 40.96 -21.24 10.44
CA MET A 1 39.53 -20.98 10.73
C MET A 1 39.25 -19.58 11.30
N LEU A 2 40.19 -18.87 11.94
CA LEU A 2 40.00 -17.51 12.49
C LEU A 2 39.43 -16.47 11.50
N LYS A 3 39.84 -16.51 10.22
CA LYS A 3 39.40 -15.55 9.21
C LYS A 3 37.90 -15.62 8.87
N LEU A 4 37.26 -16.80 8.99
CA LEU A 4 35.84 -16.94 8.67
C LEU A 4 34.97 -16.31 9.76
N ALA A 5 35.29 -16.58 11.03
CA ALA A 5 34.60 -16.01 12.17
C ALA A 5 34.70 -14.48 12.20
N GLU A 6 35.85 -13.90 11.83
CA GLU A 6 36.01 -12.44 11.71
C GLU A 6 35.12 -11.85 10.60
N ILE A 7 34.98 -12.53 9.45
CA ILE A 7 34.10 -12.09 8.35
C ILE A 7 32.64 -12.16 8.77
N GLU A 8 32.23 -13.26 9.41
CA GLU A 8 30.86 -13.45 9.89
C GLU A 8 30.48 -12.42 10.95
N ASN A 9 31.38 -12.13 11.90
CA ASN A 9 31.16 -11.10 12.90
C ASN A 9 31.02 -9.70 12.30
N LYS A 10 31.82 -9.36 11.29
CA LYS A 10 31.70 -8.07 10.57
C LYS A 10 30.36 -7.94 9.85
N LYS A 11 29.93 -8.99 9.14
CA LYS A 11 28.61 -9.01 8.49
C LYS A 11 27.47 -8.87 9.50
N LEU A 12 27.57 -9.55 10.63
CA LEU A 12 26.58 -9.46 11.70
C LEU A 12 26.50 -8.05 12.29
N ALA A 13 27.65 -7.39 12.48
CA ALA A 13 27.69 -6.01 12.94
C ALA A 13 27.04 -5.05 11.94
N GLU A 14 27.30 -5.23 10.65
CA GLU A 14 26.69 -4.41 9.59
C GLU A 14 25.17 -4.58 9.53
N ILE A 15 24.67 -5.81 9.62
CA ILE A 15 23.23 -6.10 9.67
C ILE A 15 22.57 -5.41 10.87
N LYS A 16 23.22 -5.45 12.05
CA LYS A 16 22.72 -4.78 13.25
C LYS A 16 22.65 -3.26 13.07
N LEU A 17 23.64 -2.64 12.42
CA LEU A 17 23.62 -1.21 12.14
C LEU A 17 22.47 -0.82 11.22
N VAL A 18 22.22 -1.61 10.16
CA VAL A 18 21.06 -1.41 9.27
C VAL A 18 19.75 -1.52 10.06
N GLN A 19 19.61 -2.54 10.91
CA GLN A 19 18.41 -2.73 11.73
C GLN A 19 18.17 -1.57 12.69
N LEU A 20 19.22 -1.05 13.33
CA LEU A 20 19.13 0.12 14.21
C LEU A 20 18.71 1.37 13.42
N ALA A 21 19.30 1.60 12.24
CA ALA A 21 18.92 2.70 11.38
C ALA A 21 17.45 2.59 10.94
N GLN A 22 17.00 1.39 10.54
CA GLN A 22 15.60 1.15 10.19
C GLN A 22 14.67 1.47 11.35
N GLN A 23 14.97 0.97 12.56
CA GLN A 23 14.16 1.24 13.76
C GLN A 23 14.03 2.73 14.05
N ALA A 24 15.12 3.50 13.86
CA ALA A 24 15.09 4.95 14.04
C ALA A 24 14.24 5.68 12.98
N MET A 25 14.13 5.13 11.76
CA MET A 25 13.39 5.72 10.65
C MET A 25 11.90 5.35 10.61
N VAL A 26 11.49 4.23 11.22
CA VAL A 26 10.10 3.75 11.20
C VAL A 26 9.08 4.83 11.55
N PRO A 27 9.27 5.68 12.58
CA PRO A 27 8.30 6.74 12.91
C PRO A 27 8.00 7.69 11.75
N GLU A 28 9.02 8.10 10.98
CA GLU A 28 8.84 8.96 9.80
C GLU A 28 8.08 8.24 8.68
N PHE A 29 8.30 6.94 8.53
CA PHE A 29 7.54 6.10 7.60
C PHE A 29 6.08 5.93 8.02
N GLU A 30 5.81 5.78 9.31
CA GLU A 30 4.44 5.72 9.84
C GLU A 30 3.71 7.05 9.65
N ALA A 31 4.38 8.18 9.93
CA ALA A 31 3.85 9.50 9.64
C ALA A 31 3.59 9.71 8.15
N ALA A 32 4.49 9.27 7.26
CA ALA A 32 4.26 9.30 5.82
C ALA A 32 3.06 8.42 5.40
N ALA A 33 2.93 7.22 5.99
CA ALA A 33 1.80 6.33 5.73
C ALA A 33 0.45 6.97 6.11
N ASP A 34 0.42 7.75 7.20
CA ASP A 34 -0.75 8.51 7.62
C ASP A 34 -1.11 9.62 6.63
N LEU A 35 -0.11 10.35 6.13
CA LEU A 35 -0.30 11.36 5.07
C LEU A 35 -0.83 10.73 3.78
N VAL A 36 -0.25 9.61 3.34
CA VAL A 36 -0.75 8.85 2.18
C VAL A 36 -2.18 8.36 2.41
N ARG A 37 -2.54 7.99 3.64
CA ARG A 37 -3.91 7.55 3.96
C ARG A 37 -4.92 8.67 3.77
N ASN A 38 -4.58 9.91 4.12
CA ASN A 38 -5.45 11.07 3.93
C ASN A 38 -5.78 11.31 2.44
N GLU A 39 -4.80 11.12 1.55
CA GLU A 39 -5.01 11.21 0.08
C GLU A 39 -6.00 10.14 -0.44
N LEU A 40 -6.11 9.01 0.27
CA LEU A 40 -6.98 7.90 -0.09
C LEU A 40 -8.37 7.99 0.57
N GLU A 41 -8.61 8.96 1.45
CA GLU A 41 -9.88 9.10 2.16
C GLU A 41 -11.12 9.22 1.24
N PRO A 42 -11.04 9.84 0.04
CA PRO A 42 -12.16 9.85 -0.91
C PRO A 42 -12.70 8.45 -1.27
N PHE A 43 -11.90 7.39 -1.20
CA PHE A 43 -12.35 6.02 -1.49
C PHE A 43 -13.47 5.56 -0.55
N ARG A 44 -13.51 6.04 0.69
CA ARG A 44 -14.55 5.67 1.66
C ARG A 44 -15.95 6.01 1.19
N LYS A 45 -16.11 7.13 0.45
CA LYS A 45 -17.41 7.55 -0.14
C LYS A 45 -17.99 6.53 -1.12
N TYR A 46 -17.15 5.61 -1.63
CA TYR A 46 -17.52 4.60 -2.61
C TYR A 46 -17.50 3.17 -2.01
N GLY A 47 -17.61 3.03 -0.69
CA GLY A 47 -17.64 1.73 -0.02
C GLY A 47 -16.31 0.98 -0.11
N ARG A 48 -15.22 1.74 -0.12
CA ARG A 48 -13.84 1.22 -0.20
C ARG A 48 -13.04 1.72 0.99
N VAL A 49 -12.36 0.82 1.69
CA VAL A 49 -11.58 1.17 2.88
C VAL A 49 -10.09 1.09 2.56
N PRO A 50 -9.35 2.22 2.59
CA PRO A 50 -7.92 2.22 2.40
C PRO A 50 -7.16 1.77 3.66
N PHE A 51 -6.11 1.00 3.43
CA PHE A 51 -5.12 0.61 4.43
C PHE A 51 -3.74 0.93 3.88
N VAL A 52 -2.96 1.66 4.67
CA VAL A 52 -1.57 2.00 4.38
C VAL A 52 -0.75 1.46 5.54
N GLY A 53 0.15 0.53 5.24
CA GLY A 53 0.98 -0.15 6.23
C GLY A 53 2.46 0.04 5.93
N VAL A 54 3.25 0.07 6.99
CA VAL A 54 4.72 0.09 6.93
C VAL A 54 5.23 -1.30 7.30
N SER A 55 6.24 -1.80 6.58
CA SER A 55 6.90 -3.05 6.93
C SER A 55 8.39 -2.95 6.71
N VAL A 56 9.18 -3.52 7.62
CA VAL A 56 10.63 -3.62 7.49
C VAL A 56 11.00 -5.04 7.10
N LYS A 57 11.84 -5.20 6.09
CA LYS A 57 12.36 -6.51 5.66
C LYS A 57 13.77 -6.36 5.10
N ASN A 58 14.70 -7.20 5.53
CA ASN A 58 16.11 -7.11 5.11
C ASN A 58 16.66 -5.70 5.35
N ASP A 59 17.21 -5.05 4.34
CA ASP A 59 17.73 -3.69 4.34
C ASP A 59 16.70 -2.65 3.82
N VAL A 60 15.42 -3.01 3.70
CA VAL A 60 14.37 -2.10 3.18
C VAL A 60 13.24 -1.83 4.17
N ILE A 61 12.70 -0.61 4.09
CA ILE A 61 11.40 -0.22 4.66
C ILE A 61 10.42 -0.05 3.50
N CYS A 62 9.24 -0.63 3.59
CA CYS A 62 8.22 -0.57 2.54
C CYS A 62 6.96 0.14 3.02
N ILE A 63 6.38 0.97 2.15
CA ILE A 63 5.02 1.50 2.28
C ILE A 63 4.11 0.70 1.35
N ARG A 64 3.12 0.03 1.93
CA ARG A 64 2.14 -0.78 1.21
C ARG A 64 0.76 -0.17 1.30
N VAL A 65 0.12 0.02 0.16
CA VAL A 65 -1.27 0.49 0.07
C VAL A 65 -2.16 -0.64 -0.41
N THR A 66 -3.25 -0.85 0.30
CA THR A 66 -4.35 -1.75 -0.10
C THR A 66 -5.69 -1.05 0.07
N VAL A 67 -6.67 -1.41 -0.76
CA VAL A 67 -8.04 -0.91 -0.63
C VAL A 67 -9.00 -2.09 -0.66
N GLN A 68 -9.88 -2.18 0.35
CA GLN A 68 -10.80 -3.29 0.50
C GLN A 68 -12.24 -2.87 0.14
N LYS A 69 -13.01 -3.78 -0.47
CA LYS A 69 -14.47 -3.60 -0.62
C LYS A 69 -15.16 -3.92 0.70
N THR A 70 -16.00 -3.01 1.21
CA THR A 70 -16.71 -3.21 2.49
C THR A 70 -17.57 -4.48 2.50
N PHE A 71 -18.24 -4.81 1.40
CA PHE A 71 -19.20 -5.93 1.34
C PHE A 71 -18.59 -7.30 1.04
N ALA A 72 -17.40 -7.36 0.42
CA ALA A 72 -16.86 -8.63 -0.05
C ALA A 72 -15.85 -9.27 0.92
N LYS A 73 -15.40 -8.56 1.98
CA LYS A 73 -14.17 -8.88 2.74
C LYS A 73 -12.99 -9.29 1.83
N ALA A 74 -13.05 -8.89 0.56
CA ALA A 74 -12.08 -9.26 -0.45
C ALA A 74 -11.06 -8.13 -0.49
N VAL A 75 -9.85 -8.47 -0.05
CA VAL A 75 -8.69 -7.61 -0.20
C VAL A 75 -8.31 -7.63 -1.67
N SER A 76 -8.27 -6.47 -2.35
CA SER A 76 -7.50 -6.40 -3.59
C SER A 76 -6.03 -6.47 -3.19
N TYR A 77 -5.49 -7.69 -3.09
CA TYR A 77 -4.11 -7.90 -2.69
C TYR A 77 -3.17 -7.21 -3.68
N ASN A 78 -2.31 -6.32 -3.18
CA ASN A 78 -1.30 -5.53 -3.88
C ASN A 78 -1.81 -4.41 -4.80
N TRP A 79 -2.15 -3.27 -4.18
CA TRP A 79 -2.40 -2.05 -4.93
C TRP A 79 -1.11 -1.31 -5.26
N LEU A 80 -0.33 -0.97 -4.23
CA LEU A 80 0.96 -0.30 -4.35
C LEU A 80 1.90 -0.85 -3.28
N ASN A 81 3.18 -0.96 -3.62
CA ASN A 81 4.23 -1.36 -2.71
C ASN A 81 5.50 -0.63 -3.14
N GLU A 82 5.93 0.32 -2.32
CA GLU A 82 7.15 1.10 -2.57
C GLU A 82 8.18 0.74 -1.51
N SER A 83 9.41 0.47 -1.93
CA SER A 83 10.48 0.01 -1.06
C SER A 83 11.63 1.00 -1.06
N TYR A 84 12.12 1.31 0.14
CA TYR A 84 13.21 2.24 0.37
C TYR A 84 14.34 1.52 1.07
N ARG A 85 15.53 1.55 0.48
CA ARG A 85 16.73 0.93 1.02
C ARG A 85 17.34 1.80 2.11
N VAL A 86 17.75 1.17 3.19
CA VAL A 86 18.41 1.79 4.34
C VAL A 86 19.83 1.26 4.42
N THR A 87 20.80 2.17 4.47
CA THR A 87 22.21 1.80 4.64
C THR A 87 22.61 1.77 6.12
N SER A 88 23.71 1.08 6.43
CA SER A 88 24.29 1.03 7.79
C SER A 88 24.72 2.40 8.31
N SER A 89 24.93 3.37 7.41
CA SER A 89 25.21 4.77 7.75
C SER A 89 23.96 5.61 8.04
N GLY A 90 22.75 5.03 7.96
CA GLY A 90 21.50 5.76 8.11
C GLY A 90 21.10 6.58 6.87
N GLY A 91 21.60 6.23 5.68
CA GLY A 91 21.13 6.80 4.42
C GLY A 91 19.86 6.10 3.95
N LEU A 92 18.93 6.87 3.38
CA LEU A 92 17.68 6.37 2.80
C LEU A 92 17.69 6.56 1.29
N PHE A 93 17.31 5.52 0.55
CA PHE A 93 17.39 5.51 -0.90
C PHE A 93 16.18 4.84 -1.56
N PHE A 94 15.84 5.27 -2.77
CA PHE A 94 14.86 4.62 -3.64
C PHE A 94 15.46 4.34 -5.02
N HIS A 95 14.82 3.46 -5.78
CA HIS A 95 15.25 3.11 -7.14
C HIS A 95 14.21 3.56 -8.15
N ASP A 96 14.60 4.37 -9.14
CA ASP A 96 13.68 4.86 -10.18
C ASP A 96 13.51 3.90 -11.38
N GLY A 97 14.19 2.76 -11.34
CA GLY A 97 14.25 1.77 -12.43
C GLY A 97 15.60 1.74 -13.15
N TYR A 98 16.43 2.77 -12.97
CA TYR A 98 17.75 2.90 -13.58
C TYR A 98 18.85 3.18 -12.57
N LYS A 99 18.59 4.04 -11.58
CA LYS A 99 19.56 4.49 -10.58
C LYS A 99 18.94 4.53 -9.19
N GLU A 100 19.82 4.39 -8.21
CA GLU A 100 19.52 4.64 -6.81
C GLU A 100 19.68 6.14 -6.51
N HIS A 101 18.68 6.70 -5.83
CA HIS A 101 18.62 8.11 -5.45
C HIS A 101 18.48 8.25 -3.95
N SER A 102 19.21 9.19 -3.36
CA SER A 102 19.07 9.52 -1.93
C SER A 102 17.76 10.27 -1.68
N LEU A 103 17.12 9.95 -0.56
CA LEU A 103 15.94 10.64 -0.07
C LEU A 103 16.18 11.07 1.38
N ALA A 104 15.72 12.26 1.75
CA ALA A 104 15.72 12.64 3.15
C ALA A 104 14.72 11.77 3.93
N CYS A 105 15.10 11.30 5.11
CA CYS A 105 14.18 10.62 6.02
C CYS A 105 13.29 11.66 6.72
N ASP A 106 12.27 12.09 6.00
CA ASP A 106 11.25 13.07 6.42
C ASP A 106 9.91 12.59 5.86
N ALA A 107 8.88 12.57 6.71
CA ALA A 107 7.55 12.08 6.33
C ALA A 107 6.98 12.80 5.09
N GLY A 108 7.22 14.10 4.96
CA GLY A 108 6.78 14.90 3.82
C GLY A 108 7.48 14.49 2.52
N GLN A 109 8.80 14.35 2.55
CA GLN A 109 9.61 13.91 1.40
C GLN A 109 9.26 12.48 0.97
N ILE A 110 9.09 11.57 1.93
CA ILE A 110 8.68 10.18 1.67
C ILE A 110 7.29 10.15 1.03
N THR A 111 6.34 10.93 1.57
CA THR A 111 4.98 11.05 1.01
C THR A 111 5.01 11.62 -0.40
N GLN A 112 5.76 12.71 -0.61
CA GLN A 112 5.87 13.36 -1.91
C GLN A 112 6.44 12.41 -2.95
N HIS A 113 7.51 11.68 -2.61
CA HIS A 113 8.08 10.66 -3.48
C HIS A 113 7.06 9.57 -3.81
N PHE A 114 6.39 9.01 -2.80
CA PHE A 114 5.39 7.96 -2.98
C PHE A 114 4.26 8.42 -3.92
N LEU A 115 3.74 9.63 -3.72
CA LEU A 115 2.68 10.18 -4.55
C LEU A 115 3.16 10.52 -5.95
N ALA A 116 4.40 11.00 -6.13
CA ALA A 116 4.96 11.25 -7.45
C ALA A 116 4.95 9.97 -8.32
N LEU A 117 5.26 8.82 -7.72
CA LEU A 117 5.24 7.54 -8.40
C LEU A 117 3.82 6.99 -8.64
N HIS A 118 2.94 7.11 -7.64
CA HIS A 118 1.71 6.32 -7.60
C HIS A 118 0.41 7.11 -7.80
N LYS A 119 0.43 8.45 -7.78
CA LYS A 119 -0.78 9.28 -7.84
C LYS A 119 -1.62 9.04 -9.09
N ALA A 120 -0.99 8.90 -10.26
CA ALA A 120 -1.71 8.61 -11.50
C ALA A 120 -2.51 7.28 -11.40
N LYS A 121 -1.89 6.24 -10.84
CA LYS A 121 -2.54 4.94 -10.63
C LYS A 121 -3.65 5.03 -9.59
N ILE A 122 -3.45 5.80 -8.51
CA ILE A 122 -4.48 6.06 -7.50
C ILE A 122 -5.70 6.73 -8.14
N THR A 123 -5.50 7.80 -8.91
CA THR A 123 -6.58 8.55 -9.59
C THR A 123 -7.35 7.67 -10.57
N ALA A 124 -6.68 6.91 -11.44
CA ALA A 124 -7.35 6.03 -12.39
C ALA A 124 -8.22 4.96 -11.69
N ARG A 125 -7.76 4.44 -10.54
CA ARG A 125 -8.52 3.49 -9.73
C ARG A 125 -9.71 4.15 -9.03
N PHE A 126 -9.53 5.38 -8.56
CA PHE A 126 -10.62 6.17 -7.99
C PHE A 126 -11.73 6.40 -9.00
N GLU A 127 -11.40 6.83 -10.22
CA GLU A 127 -12.37 7.00 -11.31
C GLU A 127 -13.10 5.72 -11.66
N THR A 128 -12.41 4.58 -11.66
CA THR A 128 -13.04 3.27 -11.88
C THR A 128 -14.05 2.96 -10.77
N ALA A 129 -13.68 3.17 -9.50
CA ALA A 129 -14.58 2.96 -8.37
C ALA A 129 -15.82 3.89 -8.41
N MET A 130 -15.67 5.11 -8.92
CA MET A 130 -16.79 6.02 -9.16
C MET A 130 -17.75 5.49 -10.23
N LYS A 131 -17.23 4.90 -11.32
CA LYS A 131 -18.04 4.35 -12.41
C LYS A 131 -18.78 3.07 -12.00
N ASP A 132 -18.12 2.19 -11.23
CA ASP A 132 -18.74 0.97 -10.67
C ASP A 132 -20.00 1.29 -9.84
N LYS A 133 -19.95 2.34 -9.00
CA LYS A 133 -21.10 2.75 -8.17
C LYS A 133 -22.24 3.35 -9.01
N ARG A 134 -21.92 4.04 -10.11
CA ARG A 134 -22.92 4.58 -11.06
C ARG A 134 -23.59 3.47 -11.90
N HIS A 135 -22.87 2.40 -12.24
CA HIS A 135 -23.47 1.26 -12.94
C HIS A 135 -24.28 0.33 -12.01
N GLY A 136 -24.01 0.36 -10.70
CA GLY A 136 -24.76 -0.38 -9.69
C GLY A 136 -26.06 0.27 -9.22
N SER A 137 -26.35 1.53 -9.58
CA SER A 137 -27.61 2.19 -9.19
C SER A 137 -28.77 1.93 -10.15
N ASP A 138 -28.50 1.60 -11.41
CA ASP A 138 -29.55 1.63 -12.44
C ASP A 138 -30.01 0.24 -12.90
N ASN A 139 -29.36 -0.86 -12.47
CA ASN A 139 -29.63 -2.20 -13.04
C ASN A 139 -29.74 -3.37 -12.05
N ALA A 140 -29.83 -3.15 -10.73
CA ALA A 140 -29.78 -4.25 -9.75
C ALA A 140 -31.03 -4.44 -8.86
N TYR A 141 -32.17 -3.79 -9.14
CA TYR A 141 -33.42 -4.01 -8.37
C TYR A 141 -34.71 -3.96 -9.19
N ILE A 142 -34.67 -4.30 -10.48
CA ILE A 142 -35.89 -4.69 -11.21
C ILE A 142 -35.58 -5.96 -12.00
N LYS A 143 -35.57 -7.10 -11.32
CA LYS A 143 -35.76 -8.45 -11.90
C LYS A 143 -35.58 -9.52 -10.82
N ASP A 144 -36.41 -9.50 -9.79
CA ASP A 144 -36.62 -10.67 -8.90
C ASP A 144 -38.01 -10.62 -8.23
N GLY A 145 -39.00 -10.03 -8.90
CA GLY A 145 -40.39 -9.92 -8.41
C GLY A 145 -41.48 -10.33 -9.40
N GLU A 146 -41.14 -10.67 -10.64
CA GLU A 146 -42.09 -11.11 -11.68
C GLU A 146 -41.59 -12.37 -12.36
N GLN A 147 -41.35 -13.44 -11.59
CA GLN A 147 -41.26 -14.78 -12.15
C GLN A 147 -41.41 -15.80 -11.03
N LYS A 148 -42.67 -16.06 -10.65
CA LYS A 148 -43.20 -17.32 -10.09
C LYS A 148 -44.43 -17.02 -9.23
N LEU A 149 -45.57 -16.75 -9.86
CA LEU A 149 -46.88 -17.17 -9.37
C LEU A 149 -47.84 -17.13 -10.56
N ASP A 150 -47.51 -17.88 -11.59
CA ASP A 150 -48.54 -18.33 -12.53
C ASP A 150 -48.43 -19.85 -12.62
N ARG A 151 -49.60 -20.48 -12.49
CA ARG A 151 -49.88 -21.93 -12.47
C ARG A 151 -49.64 -22.66 -11.15
N SER A 152 -50.66 -22.68 -10.30
CA SER A 152 -51.59 -23.82 -10.34
C SER A 152 -52.84 -23.56 -9.51
N SER A 153 -53.94 -23.29 -10.19
CA SER A 153 -55.29 -23.49 -9.69
C SER A 153 -56.11 -24.07 -10.83
N ALA A 154 -56.45 -25.36 -10.73
CA ALA A 154 -57.74 -25.91 -11.13
C ALA A 154 -57.75 -27.42 -10.82
N PHE A 155 -58.67 -27.78 -9.92
CA PHE A 155 -59.49 -29.00 -9.84
C PHE A 155 -59.00 -30.29 -10.50
#